data_AF-A0A966WSW7-F1
#
_entry.id   AF-A0A966WSW7-F1
#
_cell.length_a   1.000
_cell.length_b   1.000
_cell.length_c   1.000
_cell.angle_alpha   90.00
_cell.angle_beta   90.00
_cell.angle_gamma   90.00
#
_symmetry.space_group_name_H-M   'P 1'
#
loop_
_entity.id
_entity.type
_entity.pdbx_description
1 polymer ?
#
loop_
_entity_poly.entity_id
_entity_poly.type
_entity_poly.pdbx_seq_one_letter_code
_entity_poly.pdbx_strand_id
1 'polypeptide(L)'
;MSGMLRVVLGDQLSRSLSALDGLDPAQDTVLLMEVMGECEYVPHHPQKITLVLSAMRHFSAALAARGVAVRHVRLDDPDNTGTLTSEVLRAVAALQPQGVVATEPGEYRVAQAMAGWEAALGLPVEIRADDRFLCSLPWFRQWAGGRKQLRMEFFYREMRRATGLLMEADQPAGGQWNFDAENRQRLPKGVTPPKPPQFTPDAITAEVMALVASRFGGNFGRLEGFNWPVTAAAAE
;
A
#
# COMPACT_ATOMS: atom_id res chain seq x y z
N MET A 1 17.03 20.80 15.37
CA MET A 1 17.46 20.02 14.18
C MET A 1 16.18 19.56 13.49
N SER A 2 16.04 19.71 12.17
CA SER A 2 14.84 19.25 11.46
C SER A 2 14.88 17.73 11.30
N GLY A 3 13.77 17.01 11.48
CA GLY A 3 13.76 15.55 11.31
C GLY A 3 13.75 15.11 9.85
N MET A 4 13.39 13.85 9.65
CA MET A 4 13.20 13.24 8.33
C MET A 4 11.76 13.42 7.85
N LEU A 5 11.59 13.53 6.52
CA LEU A 5 10.28 13.42 5.89
C LEU A 5 10.04 11.95 5.51
N ARG A 6 9.03 11.32 6.11
CA ARG A 6 8.69 9.91 5.90
C ARG A 6 7.53 9.81 4.91
N VAL A 7 7.77 9.39 3.69
CA VAL A 7 6.73 9.29 2.66
C VAL A 7 6.03 7.93 2.73
N VAL A 8 4.70 7.96 2.77
CA VAL A 8 3.85 6.75 2.75
C VAL A 8 2.89 6.83 1.57
N LEU A 9 2.96 5.85 0.67
CA LEU A 9 2.07 5.74 -0.50
C LEU A 9 0.72 5.10 -0.14
N GLY A 10 -0.27 5.24 -1.02
CA GLY A 10 -1.65 4.81 -0.77
C GLY A 10 -1.84 3.29 -0.58
N ASP A 11 -0.88 2.47 -1.02
CA ASP A 11 -0.83 1.02 -0.84
C ASP A 11 0.13 0.58 0.29
N GLN A 12 0.70 1.53 1.02
CA GLN A 12 1.73 1.32 2.05
C GLN A 12 1.21 1.58 3.48
N LEU A 13 -0.10 1.45 3.71
CA LEU A 13 -0.77 1.83 4.97
C LEU A 13 -0.56 0.80 6.11
N SER A 14 0.70 0.54 6.44
CA SER A 14 1.13 -0.35 7.53
C SER A 14 1.83 0.43 8.63
N ARG A 15 1.56 0.07 9.89
CA ARG A 15 2.21 0.68 11.06
C ARG A 15 3.68 0.29 11.22
N SER A 16 4.10 -0.81 10.59
CA SER A 16 5.47 -1.33 10.57
C SER A 16 6.07 -1.25 9.17
N LEU A 17 5.65 -0.25 8.38
CA LEU A 17 6.23 0.00 7.06
C LEU A 17 7.70 0.39 7.21
N SER A 18 8.59 -0.14 6.36
CA SER A 18 10.04 0.12 6.48
C SER A 18 10.42 1.60 6.45
N ALA A 19 9.68 2.48 5.77
CA ALA A 19 9.90 3.93 5.83
C ALA A 19 9.65 4.55 7.23
N LEU A 20 8.80 3.92 8.03
CA LEU A 20 8.47 4.35 9.40
C LEU A 20 9.41 3.74 10.45
N ASP A 21 10.29 2.81 10.07
CA ASP A 21 11.26 2.24 10.99
C ASP A 21 12.24 3.31 11.48
N GLY A 22 12.41 3.35 12.80
CA GLY A 22 13.24 4.35 13.48
C GLY A 22 12.69 5.78 13.38
N LEU A 23 11.39 5.96 13.12
CA LEU A 23 10.74 7.27 13.16
C LEU A 23 10.87 7.90 14.55
N ASP A 24 11.37 9.14 14.62
CA ASP A 24 11.36 9.97 15.82
C ASP A 24 10.11 10.87 15.81
N PRO A 25 9.07 10.60 16.63
CA PRO A 25 7.83 11.37 16.60
C PRO A 25 7.99 12.83 17.02
N ALA A 26 9.11 13.20 17.67
CA ALA A 26 9.39 14.57 18.07
C ALA A 26 10.00 15.43 16.94
N GLN A 27 10.56 14.80 15.90
CA GLN A 27 11.31 15.49 14.85
C GLN A 27 10.82 15.17 13.44
N ASP A 28 10.42 13.93 13.19
CA ASP A 28 10.04 13.45 11.87
C ASP A 28 8.60 13.84 11.53
N THR A 29 8.33 14.00 10.24
CA THR A 29 6.97 14.22 9.72
C THR A 29 6.63 13.15 8.69
N VAL A 30 5.46 12.51 8.84
CA VAL A 30 4.92 11.59 7.83
C VAL A 30 4.16 12.37 6.78
N LEU A 31 4.40 12.08 5.50
CA LEU A 31 3.72 12.66 4.37
C LEU A 31 2.83 11.62 3.67
N LEU A 32 1.53 11.91 3.61
CA LEU A 32 0.56 11.25 2.75
C LEU A 32 0.00 12.25 1.76
N MET A 33 -0.26 11.80 0.53
CA MET A 33 -0.67 12.67 -0.56
C MET A 33 -1.66 11.99 -1.49
N GLU A 34 -2.87 12.52 -1.53
CA GLU A 34 -3.90 12.15 -2.50
C GLU A 34 -3.67 13.01 -3.76
N VAL A 35 -3.22 12.45 -4.87
CA VAL A 35 -2.85 13.23 -6.06
C VAL A 35 -3.55 12.74 -7.32
N MET A 36 -3.95 13.68 -8.19
CA MET A 36 -4.67 13.38 -9.43
C MET A 36 -3.90 12.42 -10.34
N GLY A 37 -2.56 12.56 -10.42
CA GLY A 37 -1.71 11.67 -11.22
C GLY A 37 -1.84 10.17 -10.87
N GLU A 38 -2.13 9.84 -9.61
CA GLU A 38 -2.35 8.46 -9.17
C GLU A 38 -3.83 8.02 -9.29
N CYS A 39 -4.76 8.95 -9.50
CA CYS A 39 -6.17 8.66 -9.72
C CYS A 39 -6.53 8.50 -11.22
N GLU A 40 -5.72 9.08 -12.12
CA GLU A 40 -6.07 9.21 -13.54
C GLU A 40 -5.12 8.49 -14.52
N TYR A 41 -3.98 7.94 -14.07
CA TYR A 41 -3.06 7.24 -14.98
C TYR A 41 -3.73 6.05 -15.70
N VAL A 42 -4.77 5.49 -15.08
CA VAL A 42 -5.80 4.66 -15.73
C VAL A 42 -7.17 5.01 -15.11
N PRO A 43 -8.30 4.77 -15.81
CA PRO A 43 -9.63 5.09 -15.28
C PRO A 43 -10.06 4.09 -14.19
N HIS A 44 -9.59 4.29 -12.96
CA HIS A 44 -9.89 3.42 -11.83
C HIS A 44 -11.39 3.39 -11.49
N HIS A 45 -11.86 2.22 -11.05
CA HIS A 45 -13.20 2.09 -10.51
C HIS A 45 -13.41 3.06 -9.33
N PRO A 46 -14.54 3.78 -9.24
CA PRO A 46 -14.79 4.75 -8.16
C PRO A 46 -14.63 4.17 -6.74
N GLN A 47 -15.08 2.93 -6.50
CA GLN A 47 -14.84 2.25 -5.22
C GLN A 47 -13.36 1.99 -4.91
N LYS A 48 -12.49 1.76 -5.92
CA LYS A 48 -11.05 1.61 -5.70
C LYS A 48 -10.45 2.93 -5.19
N ILE A 49 -10.78 4.04 -5.86
CA ILE A 49 -10.32 5.38 -5.44
C ILE A 49 -10.82 5.66 -4.02
N THR A 50 -12.11 5.41 -3.76
CA THR A 50 -12.71 5.60 -2.43
C THR A 50 -12.01 4.78 -1.35
N LEU A 51 -11.73 3.50 -1.61
CA LEU A 51 -11.03 2.62 -0.68
C LEU A 51 -9.65 3.17 -0.33
N VAL A 52 -8.85 3.53 -1.34
CA VAL A 52 -7.48 4.02 -1.13
C VAL A 52 -7.49 5.36 -0.38
N LEU A 53 -8.26 6.34 -0.84
CA LEU A 53 -8.29 7.66 -0.21
C LEU A 53 -8.87 7.61 1.22
N SER A 54 -9.97 6.87 1.42
CA SER A 54 -10.54 6.71 2.77
C SER A 54 -9.54 6.01 3.71
N ALA A 55 -8.91 4.92 3.26
CA ALA A 55 -7.91 4.23 4.07
C ALA A 55 -6.70 5.13 4.39
N MET A 56 -6.24 5.95 3.43
CA MET A 56 -5.17 6.93 3.67
C MET A 56 -5.55 7.95 4.75
N ARG A 57 -6.77 8.49 4.70
CA ARG A 57 -7.25 9.46 5.71
C ARG A 57 -7.36 8.82 7.09
N HIS A 58 -7.88 7.60 7.18
CA HIS A 58 -7.94 6.84 8.43
C HIS A 58 -6.55 6.51 8.98
N PHE A 59 -5.63 6.07 8.13
CA PHE A 59 -4.25 5.77 8.51
C PHE A 59 -3.53 7.02 9.02
N SER A 60 -3.70 8.15 8.33
CA SER A 60 -3.19 9.45 8.76
C SER A 60 -3.73 9.87 10.13
N ALA A 61 -5.03 9.72 10.37
CA ALA A 61 -5.63 9.99 11.68
C ALA A 61 -5.08 9.05 12.77
N ALA A 62 -4.89 7.76 12.44
CA ALA A 62 -4.34 6.77 13.37
C ALA A 62 -2.87 7.05 13.74
N LEU A 63 -2.07 7.56 12.80
CA LEU A 63 -0.70 8.03 13.09
C LEU A 63 -0.71 9.27 13.98
N ALA A 64 -1.54 10.27 13.65
CA ALA A 64 -1.66 11.50 14.44
C ALA A 64 -2.11 11.22 15.88
N ALA A 65 -3.06 10.29 16.08
CA ALA A 65 -3.52 9.87 17.41
C ALA A 65 -2.41 9.23 18.27
N ARG A 66 -1.31 8.80 17.65
CA ARG A 66 -0.11 8.28 18.34
C ARG A 66 0.96 9.34 18.58
N GLY A 67 0.67 10.61 18.30
CA GLY A 67 1.59 11.73 18.48
C GLY A 67 2.61 11.92 17.35
N VAL A 68 2.42 11.25 16.21
CA VAL A 68 3.27 11.45 15.02
C VAL A 68 2.82 12.71 14.28
N ALA A 69 3.74 13.58 13.91
CA ALA A 69 3.43 14.70 13.02
C ALA A 69 3.08 14.15 11.62
N VAL A 70 1.89 14.48 11.12
CA VAL A 70 1.43 14.04 9.79
C VAL A 70 1.06 15.24 8.93
N ARG A 71 1.68 15.35 7.76
CA ARG A 71 1.26 16.22 6.67
C ARG A 71 0.43 15.38 5.71
N HIS A 72 -0.89 15.59 5.72
CA HIS A 72 -1.79 14.93 4.77
C HIS A 72 -2.25 15.94 3.72
N VAL A 73 -1.89 15.69 2.46
CA VAL A 73 -2.34 16.49 1.32
C VAL A 73 -3.57 15.83 0.72
N ARG A 74 -4.73 16.47 0.88
CA ARG A 74 -6.00 15.95 0.36
C ARG A 74 -6.14 16.25 -1.13
N LEU A 75 -6.92 15.44 -1.84
CA LEU A 75 -7.11 15.58 -3.29
C LEU A 75 -7.82 16.89 -3.66
N ASP A 76 -8.65 17.39 -2.74
CA ASP A 76 -9.39 18.64 -2.85
C ASP A 76 -8.70 19.85 -2.21
N ASP A 77 -7.46 19.69 -1.72
CA ASP A 77 -6.63 20.82 -1.26
C ASP A 77 -6.33 21.75 -2.45
N PRO A 78 -6.67 23.06 -2.38
CA PRO A 78 -6.45 24.00 -3.48
C PRO A 78 -4.97 24.16 -3.86
N ASP A 79 -4.04 23.89 -2.94
CA ASP A 79 -2.60 23.98 -3.18
C ASP A 79 -1.99 22.62 -3.59
N ASN A 80 -2.81 21.58 -3.82
CA ASN A 80 -2.35 20.28 -4.28
C ASN A 80 -1.74 20.40 -5.69
N THR A 81 -0.51 19.93 -5.82
CA THR A 81 0.32 20.04 -7.02
C THR A 81 0.12 18.88 -8.01
N GLY A 82 -0.70 17.88 -7.66
CA GLY A 82 -1.22 16.89 -8.60
C GLY A 82 -0.34 15.67 -8.88
N THR A 83 0.91 15.63 -8.40
CA THR A 83 1.80 14.45 -8.55
C THR A 83 2.55 14.14 -7.26
N LEU A 84 3.02 12.89 -7.12
CA LEU A 84 3.80 12.48 -5.95
C LEU A 84 5.08 13.33 -5.80
N THR A 85 5.83 13.49 -6.89
CA THR A 85 7.09 14.23 -6.91
C THR A 85 6.90 15.70 -6.53
N SER A 86 5.88 16.36 -7.07
CA SER A 86 5.61 17.77 -6.77
C SER A 86 5.18 17.99 -5.33
N GLU A 87 4.44 17.05 -4.72
CA GLU A 87 4.07 17.12 -3.31
C GLU A 87 5.24 16.87 -2.37
N VAL A 88 6.17 15.97 -2.72
CA VAL A 88 7.42 15.80 -1.96
C VAL A 88 8.26 17.08 -2.02
N LEU A 89 8.42 17.68 -3.21
CA LEU A 89 9.13 18.95 -3.38
C LEU A 89 8.49 20.07 -2.54
N ARG A 90 7.16 20.20 -2.58
CA ARG A 90 6.40 21.18 -1.79
C ARG A 90 6.59 20.97 -0.29
N ALA A 91 6.52 19.73 0.18
CA ALA A 91 6.71 19.40 1.60
C ALA A 91 8.14 19.68 2.07
N VAL A 92 9.15 19.35 1.27
CA VAL A 92 10.56 19.63 1.58
C VAL A 92 10.81 21.13 1.65
N ALA A 93 10.28 21.92 0.71
CA ALA A 93 10.41 23.37 0.74
C ALA A 93 9.79 23.99 2.00
N ALA A 94 8.65 23.45 2.46
CA ALA A 94 7.94 23.95 3.64
C ALA A 94 8.55 23.51 4.97
N LEU A 95 9.04 22.27 5.07
CA LEU A 95 9.47 21.65 6.33
C LEU A 95 10.99 21.65 6.53
N GLN A 96 11.75 21.83 5.44
CA GLN A 96 13.22 21.79 5.42
C GLN A 96 13.82 20.58 6.20
N PRO A 97 13.39 19.34 5.90
CA PRO A 97 13.88 18.15 6.58
C PRO A 97 15.36 17.89 6.24
N GLN A 98 16.03 17.06 7.06
CA GLN A 98 17.40 16.63 6.77
C GLN A 98 17.49 15.63 5.60
N GLY A 99 16.41 14.91 5.32
CA GLY A 99 16.37 13.84 4.33
C GLY A 99 14.93 13.35 4.11
N VAL A 100 14.75 12.53 3.06
CA VAL A 100 13.50 11.83 2.79
C VAL A 100 13.72 10.33 2.96
N VAL A 101 12.77 9.64 3.60
CA VAL A 101 12.73 8.18 3.66
C VAL A 101 11.43 7.70 3.06
N ALA A 102 11.50 6.73 2.16
CA ALA A 102 10.34 6.11 1.52
C ALA A 102 10.53 4.59 1.41
N THR A 103 9.44 3.84 1.26
CA THR A 103 9.48 2.41 0.92
C THR A 103 9.35 2.26 -0.59
N GLU A 104 10.05 1.31 -1.20
CA GLU A 104 9.96 1.06 -2.63
C GLU A 104 8.50 0.87 -3.09
N PRO A 105 8.11 1.41 -4.26
CA PRO A 105 6.73 1.36 -4.72
C PRO A 105 6.42 0.06 -5.47
N GLY A 106 5.13 -0.29 -5.53
CA GLY A 106 4.65 -1.47 -6.28
C GLY A 106 4.58 -1.32 -7.80
N GLU A 107 4.84 -0.13 -8.36
CA GLU A 107 4.76 0.13 -9.80
C GLU A 107 6.05 0.75 -10.36
N TYR A 108 6.49 0.28 -11.53
CA TYR A 108 7.68 0.80 -12.24
C TYR A 108 7.60 2.29 -12.53
N ARG A 109 6.42 2.81 -12.89
CA ARG A 109 6.19 4.25 -13.15
C ARG A 109 6.52 5.09 -11.92
N VAL A 110 6.05 4.67 -10.75
CA VAL A 110 6.31 5.35 -9.47
C VAL A 110 7.77 5.18 -9.08
N ALA A 111 8.37 3.99 -9.27
CA ALA A 111 9.79 3.77 -9.01
C ALA A 111 10.68 4.71 -9.82
N GLN A 112 10.36 4.93 -11.11
CA GLN A 112 11.08 5.88 -11.96
C GLN A 112 10.94 7.32 -11.46
N ALA A 113 9.75 7.74 -11.01
CA ALA A 113 9.55 9.07 -10.44
C ALA A 113 10.37 9.26 -9.15
N MET A 114 10.35 8.26 -8.26
CA MET A 114 11.09 8.28 -6.98
C MET A 114 12.61 8.28 -7.17
N ALA A 115 13.12 7.57 -8.18
CA ALA A 115 14.55 7.53 -8.48
C ALA A 115 15.14 8.93 -8.83
N GLY A 116 14.30 9.87 -9.27
CA GLY A 116 14.71 11.25 -9.55
C GLY A 116 14.67 12.20 -8.34
N TRP A 117 14.14 11.77 -7.19
CA TRP A 117 13.88 12.68 -6.05
C TRP A 117 15.16 13.26 -5.45
N GLU A 118 16.21 12.46 -5.24
CA GLU A 118 17.45 12.95 -4.63
C GLU A 118 18.07 14.10 -5.44
N ALA A 119 18.16 13.92 -6.76
CA ALA A 119 18.66 14.94 -7.68
C ALA A 119 17.77 16.20 -7.71
N ALA A 120 16.44 16.02 -7.66
CA ALA A 120 15.50 17.15 -7.68
C ALA A 120 15.46 17.94 -6.38
N LEU A 121 15.65 17.28 -5.24
CA LEU A 121 15.56 17.88 -3.90
C LEU A 121 16.90 18.45 -3.41
N GLY A 122 18.03 17.91 -3.89
CA GLY A 122 19.36 18.31 -3.41
C GLY A 122 19.65 17.89 -1.97
N LEU A 123 18.96 16.85 -1.47
CA LEU A 123 19.12 16.28 -0.12
C LEU A 123 19.02 14.74 -0.18
N PRO A 124 19.54 14.01 0.82
CA PRO A 124 19.54 12.55 0.83
C PRO A 124 18.13 11.94 0.77
N VAL A 125 17.92 11.01 -0.16
CA VAL A 125 16.68 10.22 -0.27
C VAL A 125 17.01 8.75 -0.07
N GLU A 126 16.44 8.14 0.97
CA GLU A 126 16.57 6.71 1.25
C GLU A 126 15.30 5.98 0.78
N ILE A 127 15.41 5.15 -0.27
CA ILE A 127 14.33 4.24 -0.69
C ILE A 127 14.63 2.86 -0.10
N ARG A 128 13.86 2.46 0.89
CA ARG A 128 13.98 1.17 1.61
C ARG A 128 13.24 0.06 0.87
N ALA A 129 13.72 -1.17 1.02
CA ALA A 129 13.02 -2.35 0.52
C ALA A 129 11.65 -2.50 1.21
N ASP A 130 10.69 -3.10 0.51
CA ASP A 130 9.38 -3.43 1.09
C ASP A 130 9.45 -4.82 1.75
N ASP A 131 9.56 -4.82 3.07
CA ASP A 131 9.68 -6.03 3.90
C ASP A 131 8.34 -6.72 4.19
N ARG A 132 7.24 -6.22 3.63
CA ARG A 132 5.93 -6.89 3.68
C ARG A 132 5.88 -8.12 2.78
N PHE A 133 6.75 -8.21 1.78
CA PHE A 133 6.88 -9.39 0.92
C PHE A 133 7.78 -10.45 1.55
N LEU A 134 7.31 -11.70 1.60
CA LEU A 134 8.09 -12.85 2.10
C LEU A 134 9.40 -13.08 1.33
N CYS A 135 9.45 -12.62 0.08
CA CYS A 135 10.55 -12.82 -0.84
C CYS A 135 11.07 -11.46 -1.31
N SER A 136 12.26 -11.08 -0.88
CA SER A 136 12.91 -9.86 -1.38
C SER A 136 13.29 -9.97 -2.85
N LEU A 137 13.42 -8.83 -3.54
CA LEU A 137 13.87 -8.80 -4.94
C LEU A 137 15.25 -9.46 -5.15
N PRO A 138 16.28 -9.25 -4.29
CA PRO A 138 17.55 -9.96 -4.41
C PRO A 138 17.40 -11.48 -4.30
N TRP A 139 16.60 -11.96 -3.35
CA TRP A 139 16.34 -13.39 -3.19
C TRP A 139 15.64 -13.96 -4.43
N PHE A 140 14.61 -13.28 -4.93
CA PHE A 140 13.89 -13.72 -6.13
C PHE A 140 14.80 -13.79 -7.35
N ARG A 141 15.66 -12.78 -7.56
CA ARG A 141 16.65 -12.77 -8.65
C ARG A 141 17.63 -13.94 -8.54
N GLN A 142 18.08 -14.26 -7.32
CA GLN A 142 18.95 -15.41 -7.09
C GLN A 142 18.21 -16.73 -7.39
N TRP A 143 16.98 -16.90 -6.91
CA TRP A 143 16.18 -18.10 -7.17
C TRP A 143 15.88 -18.29 -8.66
N ALA A 144 15.56 -17.21 -9.37
CA ALA A 144 15.27 -17.22 -10.81
C ALA A 144 16.54 -17.41 -11.65
N GLY A 145 17.69 -16.96 -11.15
CA GLY A 145 18.98 -17.03 -11.84
C GLY A 145 19.34 -18.43 -12.29
N GLY A 146 19.68 -18.59 -13.58
CA GLY A 146 20.09 -19.87 -14.16
C GLY A 146 18.95 -20.85 -14.48
N ARG A 147 17.70 -20.54 -14.12
CA ARG A 147 16.54 -21.37 -14.48
C ARG A 147 16.06 -21.03 -15.89
N LYS A 148 15.87 -22.05 -16.74
CA LYS A 148 15.28 -21.88 -18.08
C LYS A 148 13.77 -21.67 -18.07
N GLN A 149 13.09 -22.12 -17.02
CA GLN A 149 11.64 -21.98 -16.84
C GLN A 149 11.32 -21.63 -15.40
N LEU A 150 10.44 -20.66 -15.21
CA LEU A 150 9.91 -20.27 -13.90
C LEU A 150 8.52 -20.89 -13.74
N ARG A 151 8.33 -21.69 -12.68
CA ARG A 151 7.04 -22.31 -12.34
C ARG A 151 6.71 -22.02 -10.89
N MET A 152 5.47 -21.57 -10.64
CA MET A 152 4.99 -21.20 -9.31
C MET A 152 5.17 -22.32 -8.29
N GLU A 153 4.87 -23.57 -8.66
CA GLU A 153 5.04 -24.74 -7.79
C GLU A 153 6.45 -24.82 -7.17
N PHE A 154 7.52 -24.59 -7.94
CA PHE A 154 8.88 -24.66 -7.39
C PHE A 154 9.21 -23.47 -6.50
N PHE A 155 8.73 -22.28 -6.85
CA PHE A 155 8.90 -21.09 -6.00
C PHE A 155 8.16 -21.28 -4.66
N TYR A 156 6.91 -21.74 -4.72
CA TYR A 156 6.07 -21.99 -3.57
C TYR A 156 6.69 -22.98 -2.57
N ARG A 157 7.30 -24.06 -3.05
CA ARG A 157 8.01 -25.01 -2.18
C ARG A 157 9.18 -24.34 -1.44
N GLU A 158 9.96 -23.49 -2.11
CA GLU A 158 11.02 -22.75 -1.43
C GLU A 158 10.46 -21.77 -0.39
N MET A 159 9.35 -21.09 -0.68
CA MET A 159 8.71 -20.21 0.29
C MET A 159 8.17 -20.96 1.50
N ARG A 160 7.58 -22.15 1.30
CA ARG A 160 7.13 -23.04 2.40
C ARG A 160 8.31 -23.43 3.30
N ARG A 161 9.44 -23.83 2.72
CA ARG A 161 10.66 -24.15 3.50
C ARG A 161 11.20 -22.93 4.24
N ALA A 162 11.30 -21.78 3.56
CA ALA A 162 11.85 -20.56 4.14
C ALA A 162 11.00 -20.01 5.30
N THR A 163 9.67 -20.16 5.22
CA THR A 163 8.73 -19.64 6.23
C THR A 163 8.36 -20.66 7.31
N GLY A 164 8.58 -21.96 7.07
CA GLY A 164 8.13 -23.04 7.96
C GLY A 164 6.61 -23.26 7.97
N LEU A 165 5.85 -22.52 7.14
CA LEU A 165 4.39 -22.64 7.11
C LEU A 165 3.98 -24.04 6.63
N LEU A 166 3.16 -24.74 7.43
CA LEU A 166 2.71 -26.11 7.16
C LEU A 166 3.88 -27.07 6.86
N MET A 167 4.98 -26.96 7.59
CA MET A 167 6.14 -27.87 7.49
C MET A 167 6.24 -28.74 8.75
N GLU A 168 6.58 -30.01 8.57
CA GLU A 168 6.98 -30.95 9.61
C GLU A 168 8.45 -31.28 9.39
N ALA A 169 9.33 -30.56 10.09
CA ALA A 169 10.76 -30.47 9.76
C ALA A 169 10.96 -30.12 8.27
N ASP A 170 11.62 -30.99 7.51
CA ASP A 170 11.91 -30.76 6.08
C ASP A 170 10.80 -31.24 5.13
N GLN A 171 9.71 -31.81 5.65
CA GLN A 171 8.61 -32.36 4.86
C GLN A 171 7.36 -31.46 4.93
N PRO A 172 6.55 -31.40 3.86
CA PRO A 172 5.28 -30.70 3.93
C PRO A 172 4.33 -31.45 4.87
N ALA A 173 3.61 -30.71 5.72
CA ALA A 173 2.54 -31.26 6.54
C ALA A 173 1.52 -32.01 5.66
N GLY A 174 1.11 -33.19 6.10
CA GLY A 174 0.22 -34.08 5.31
C GLY A 174 0.89 -34.80 4.14
N GLY A 175 2.21 -34.72 3.99
CA GLY A 175 3.01 -35.51 3.03
C GLY A 175 2.92 -35.06 1.57
N GLN A 176 2.14 -34.02 1.25
CA GLN A 176 2.03 -33.46 -0.09
C GLN A 176 2.23 -31.95 -0.06
N TRP A 177 2.90 -31.42 -1.09
CA TRP A 177 3.09 -29.97 -1.22
C TRP A 177 1.80 -29.23 -1.56
N ASN A 178 0.91 -29.87 -2.30
CA ASN A 178 -0.22 -29.21 -2.95
C ASN A 178 -1.44 -30.15 -3.00
N PHE A 179 -2.59 -29.67 -2.53
CA PHE A 179 -3.88 -30.37 -2.51
C PHE A 179 -4.91 -29.73 -3.47
N ASP A 180 -4.47 -28.91 -4.44
CA ASP A 180 -5.34 -28.16 -5.36
C ASP A 180 -6.32 -29.04 -6.14
N ALA A 181 -5.92 -30.26 -6.51
CA ALA A 181 -6.79 -31.19 -7.24
C ALA A 181 -8.06 -31.55 -6.46
N GLU A 182 -8.01 -31.55 -5.13
CA GLU A 182 -9.13 -31.90 -4.26
C GLU A 182 -10.12 -30.72 -4.11
N ASN A 183 -9.70 -29.49 -4.41
CA ASN A 183 -10.45 -28.25 -4.19
C ASN A 183 -11.20 -27.74 -5.43
N ARG A 184 -11.51 -28.61 -6.40
CA ARG A 184 -12.13 -28.24 -7.70
C ARG A 184 -13.60 -28.64 -7.83
N GLN A 185 -14.18 -29.24 -6.80
CA GLN A 185 -15.59 -29.64 -6.82
C GLN A 185 -16.52 -28.42 -6.83
N ARG A 186 -17.66 -28.53 -7.50
CA ARG A 186 -18.69 -27.47 -7.49
C ARG A 186 -19.32 -27.39 -6.10
N LEU A 187 -19.69 -26.18 -5.69
CA LEU A 187 -20.50 -25.98 -4.49
C LEU A 187 -21.81 -26.80 -4.61
N PRO A 188 -22.13 -27.68 -3.66
CA PRO A 188 -23.33 -28.49 -3.73
C PRO A 188 -24.60 -27.63 -3.77
N LYS A 189 -25.64 -28.11 -4.46
CA LYS A 189 -26.95 -27.44 -4.49
C LYS A 189 -27.52 -27.36 -3.07
N GLY A 190 -28.14 -26.23 -2.74
CA GLY A 190 -28.77 -26.00 -1.43
C GLY A 190 -27.81 -25.51 -0.34
N VAL A 191 -26.50 -25.49 -0.58
CA VAL A 191 -25.53 -24.85 0.33
C VAL A 191 -25.60 -23.34 0.17
N THR A 192 -25.90 -22.64 1.26
CA THR A 192 -25.86 -21.17 1.32
C THR A 192 -24.58 -20.75 2.03
N PRO A 193 -23.62 -20.10 1.35
CA PRO A 193 -22.43 -19.56 1.99
C PRO A 193 -22.80 -18.51 3.06
N PRO A 194 -21.98 -18.35 4.10
CA PRO A 194 -22.15 -17.24 5.03
C PRO A 194 -22.08 -15.90 4.28
N LYS A 195 -22.81 -14.91 4.75
CA LYS A 195 -22.75 -13.56 4.19
C LYS A 195 -21.35 -12.96 4.46
N PRO A 196 -20.76 -12.23 3.50
CA PRO A 196 -19.53 -11.51 3.76
C PRO A 196 -19.75 -10.43 4.83
N PRO A 197 -18.72 -10.07 5.60
CA PRO A 197 -18.77 -8.94 6.53
C PRO A 197 -19.30 -7.66 5.87
N GLN A 198 -19.98 -6.84 6.65
CA GLN A 198 -20.53 -5.57 6.20
C GLN A 198 -19.83 -4.42 6.93
N PHE A 199 -19.44 -3.39 6.19
CA PHE A 199 -18.74 -2.21 6.67
C PHE A 199 -19.52 -0.98 6.25
N THR A 200 -20.14 -0.30 7.21
CA THR A 200 -20.89 0.93 6.94
C THR A 200 -19.91 2.09 6.78
N PRO A 201 -20.01 2.89 5.69
CA PRO A 201 -19.22 4.11 5.53
C PRO A 201 -19.40 5.06 6.73
N ASP A 202 -18.30 5.41 7.37
CA ASP A 202 -18.26 6.41 8.43
C ASP A 202 -18.17 7.83 7.85
N ALA A 203 -17.99 8.84 8.70
CA ALA A 203 -17.94 10.24 8.27
C ALA A 203 -16.80 10.52 7.28
N ILE A 204 -15.60 9.98 7.52
CA ILE A 204 -14.45 10.15 6.62
C ILE A 204 -14.74 9.48 5.27
N THR A 205 -15.28 8.26 5.30
CA THR A 205 -15.58 7.52 4.07
C THR A 205 -16.68 8.20 3.27
N ALA A 206 -17.74 8.70 3.92
CA ALA A 206 -18.82 9.42 3.25
C ALA A 206 -18.34 10.71 2.56
N GLU A 207 -17.44 11.45 3.21
CA GLU A 207 -16.79 12.62 2.62
C GLU A 207 -15.99 12.25 1.36
N VAL A 208 -15.16 11.20 1.43
CA VAL A 208 -14.40 10.70 0.29
C VAL A 208 -15.32 10.21 -0.83
N MET A 209 -16.40 9.51 -0.51
CA MET A 209 -17.38 9.06 -1.50
C MET A 209 -18.00 10.23 -2.26
N ALA A 210 -18.35 11.33 -1.56
CA ALA A 210 -18.89 12.52 -2.19
C ALA A 210 -17.86 13.19 -3.13
N LEU A 211 -16.60 13.30 -2.69
CA LEU A 211 -15.50 13.80 -3.50
C LEU A 211 -15.28 12.95 -4.76
N VAL A 212 -15.25 11.62 -4.61
CA VAL A 212 -15.05 10.68 -5.72
C VAL A 212 -16.21 10.71 -6.69
N ALA A 213 -17.46 10.79 -6.20
CA ALA A 213 -18.63 10.95 -7.05
C ALA A 213 -18.53 12.20 -7.93
N SER A 214 -18.08 13.32 -7.35
CA SER A 214 -17.93 14.59 -8.06
C SER A 214 -16.80 14.59 -9.09
N ARG A 215 -15.65 13.97 -8.78
CA ARG A 215 -14.44 14.02 -9.62
C ARG A 215 -14.36 12.88 -10.63
N PHE A 216 -14.85 11.70 -10.26
CA PHE A 216 -14.65 10.44 -11.00
C PHE A 216 -15.95 9.70 -11.30
N GLY A 217 -17.10 10.39 -11.23
CA GLY A 217 -18.42 9.79 -11.52
C GLY A 217 -18.59 9.27 -12.95
N GLY A 218 -17.72 9.68 -13.88
CA GLY A 218 -17.68 9.16 -15.25
C GLY A 218 -16.87 7.87 -15.45
N ASN A 219 -16.14 7.40 -14.42
CA ASN A 219 -15.32 6.20 -14.52
C ASN A 219 -16.18 4.92 -14.55
N PHE A 220 -15.63 3.85 -15.11
CA PHE A 220 -16.30 2.53 -15.10
C PHE A 220 -16.57 2.05 -13.67
N GLY A 221 -17.83 1.79 -13.36
CA GLY A 221 -18.26 1.30 -12.05
C GLY A 221 -19.30 2.16 -11.37
N ARG A 222 -19.67 1.79 -10.14
CA ARG A 222 -20.62 2.54 -9.32
C ARG A 222 -20.21 2.56 -7.86
N LEU A 223 -20.50 3.65 -7.14
CA LEU A 223 -20.15 3.79 -5.72
C LEU A 223 -21.14 3.09 -4.80
N GLU A 224 -22.39 2.90 -5.25
CA GLU A 224 -23.43 2.22 -4.50
C GLU A 224 -22.99 0.80 -4.11
N GLY A 225 -23.23 0.45 -2.85
CA GLY A 225 -22.79 -0.82 -2.29
C GLY A 225 -21.31 -0.87 -1.90
N PHE A 226 -20.65 0.28 -1.71
CA PHE A 226 -19.33 0.33 -1.09
C PHE A 226 -19.36 -0.39 0.27
N ASN A 227 -18.56 -1.45 0.39
CA ASN A 227 -18.55 -2.36 1.53
C ASN A 227 -17.13 -2.87 1.80
N TRP A 228 -16.15 -1.98 1.75
CA TRP A 228 -14.74 -2.31 1.96
C TRP A 228 -14.26 -1.80 3.33
N PRO A 229 -13.41 -2.56 4.04
CA PRO A 229 -12.81 -2.07 5.27
C PRO A 229 -11.78 -0.99 4.94
N VAL A 230 -11.84 0.13 5.65
CA VAL A 230 -10.92 1.29 5.48
C VAL A 230 -10.05 1.54 6.71
N THR A 231 -10.16 0.69 7.73
CA THR A 231 -9.32 0.71 8.94
C THR A 231 -8.69 -0.66 9.15
N ALA A 232 -7.53 -0.71 9.81
CA ALA A 232 -6.87 -1.98 10.14
C ALA A 232 -7.79 -2.89 10.98
N ALA A 233 -8.47 -2.33 11.99
CA ALA A 233 -9.39 -3.07 12.85
C ALA A 233 -10.63 -3.62 12.11
N ALA A 234 -11.04 -3.02 11.00
CA ALA A 234 -12.12 -3.55 10.16
C ALA A 234 -11.62 -4.66 9.20
N ALA A 235 -10.32 -4.68 8.90
CA ALA A 235 -9.73 -5.69 8.03
C ALA A 235 -9.31 -6.97 8.79
N GLU A 236 -8.96 -6.84 10.07
CA GLU A 236 -8.69 -7.94 11.03
C GLU A 236 -9.94 -8.75 11.36
#